data_AF-M6VIX2-F1
#
_entry.id   AF-M6VIX2-F1
#
_cell.length_a   1.000
_cell.length_b   1.000
_cell.length_c   1.000
_cell.angle_alpha   90.00
_cell.angle_beta   90.00
_cell.angle_gamma   90.00
#
_symmetry.space_group_name_H-M   'P 1'
#
loop_
_entity.id
_entity.type
_entity.pdbx_description
1 polymer ?
#
loop_
_entity_poly.entity_id
_entity_poly.type
_entity_poly.pdbx_seq_one_letter_code
_entity_poly.pdbx_strand_id
1 'polypeptide(L)'
;MYSSCDDPWYQTKRENVLGCTSKLVSASYILKFGIKEIIEFGCGLGFYTSFLRDFTGAKVAGVDISETAILKAKKYFLDMDFFCDDIERLGKYSEYKNIMFSELT
;
A
#
# COMPACT_ATOMS: atom_id res chain seq x y z
N MET A 1 5.95 16.58 -1.61
CA MET A 1 5.41 16.02 -2.87
C MET A 1 3.89 15.90 -2.82
N TYR A 2 3.31 15.07 -1.96
CA TYR A 2 1.84 14.89 -1.86
C TYR A 2 1.05 16.15 -1.50
N SER A 3 1.71 17.14 -0.89
CA SER A 3 1.16 18.47 -0.58
C SER A 3 1.10 19.41 -1.78
N SER A 4 1.91 19.16 -2.82
CA SER A 4 2.05 20.04 -3.99
C SER A 4 1.54 19.41 -5.29
N CYS A 5 1.27 18.11 -5.28
CA CYS A 5 0.76 17.35 -6.41
C CYS A 5 -0.32 16.40 -5.90
N ASP A 6 -1.49 16.42 -6.54
CA ASP A 6 -2.64 15.65 -6.05
C ASP A 6 -2.53 14.16 -6.27
N ASP A 7 -1.97 13.77 -7.42
CA ASP A 7 -1.78 12.38 -7.82
C ASP A 7 -0.33 12.13 -8.28
N PRO A 8 0.66 12.11 -7.36
CA PRO A 8 2.03 11.80 -7.71
C PRO A 8 2.12 10.41 -8.34
N TRP A 9 2.89 10.26 -9.41
CA TRP A 9 3.07 8.98 -10.11
C TRP A 9 1.78 8.38 -10.70
N TYR A 10 0.72 9.19 -10.85
CA TYR A 10 -0.57 8.76 -11.40
C TYR A 10 -1.14 7.53 -10.68
N GLN A 11 -1.12 7.49 -9.36
CA GLN A 11 -1.53 6.34 -8.56
C GLN A 11 -3.04 6.08 -8.58
N THR A 12 -3.87 7.11 -8.79
CA THR A 12 -5.31 7.02 -8.55
C THR A 12 -6.10 6.21 -9.59
N LYS A 13 -5.56 6.04 -10.80
CA LYS A 13 -6.24 5.24 -11.83
C LYS A 13 -5.91 3.76 -11.66
N ARG A 14 -6.94 2.92 -11.63
CA ARG A 14 -6.78 1.45 -11.58
C ARG A 14 -5.91 0.92 -12.71
N GLU A 15 -6.01 1.51 -13.89
CA GLU A 15 -5.17 1.18 -15.05
C GLU A 15 -3.67 1.34 -14.78
N ASN A 16 -3.28 2.28 -13.91
CA ASN A 16 -1.88 2.49 -13.57
C ASN A 16 -1.35 1.44 -12.59
N VAL A 17 -2.22 0.88 -11.75
CA VAL A 17 -1.87 -0.30 -10.94
C VAL A 17 -1.76 -1.54 -11.82
N LEU A 18 -2.73 -1.78 -12.69
CA LEU A 18 -2.75 -2.94 -13.59
C LEU A 18 -1.69 -2.87 -14.69
N GLY A 19 -1.34 -1.68 -15.15
CA GLY A 19 -0.30 -1.43 -16.15
C GLY A 19 1.13 -1.59 -15.60
N CYS A 20 1.27 -1.74 -14.29
CA CYS A 20 2.56 -1.91 -13.64
C CYS A 20 2.87 -3.40 -13.42
N THR A 21 3.77 -3.94 -14.25
CA THR A 21 4.13 -5.38 -14.20
C THR A 21 4.67 -5.80 -12.83
N SER A 22 5.48 -4.98 -12.16
CA SER A 22 6.02 -5.32 -10.82
C SER A 22 4.91 -5.51 -9.79
N LYS A 23 3.89 -4.65 -9.81
CA LYS A 23 2.70 -4.72 -8.93
C LYS A 23 1.85 -5.96 -9.18
N LEU A 24 1.64 -6.33 -10.45
CA LEU A 24 0.88 -7.53 -10.81
C LEU A 24 1.61 -8.83 -10.43
N VAL A 25 2.93 -8.88 -10.68
CA VAL A 25 3.75 -10.06 -10.37
C VAL A 25 3.82 -10.29 -8.86
N SER A 26 4.05 -9.25 -8.07
CA SER A 26 4.08 -9.34 -6.61
C SER A 26 2.73 -9.76 -6.03
N ALA A 27 1.61 -9.20 -6.52
CA ALA A 27 0.26 -9.66 -6.14
C ALA A 27 0.00 -11.13 -6.49
N SER A 28 0.51 -11.59 -7.64
CA SER A 28 0.42 -13.00 -8.05
C SER A 28 1.23 -13.92 -7.12
N TYR A 29 2.40 -13.48 -6.66
CA TYR A 29 3.19 -14.22 -5.69
C TYR A 29 2.54 -14.30 -4.30
N ILE A 30 1.85 -13.25 -3.87
CA ILE A 30 1.05 -13.26 -2.63
C ILE A 30 0.00 -14.38 -2.68
N LEU A 31 -0.72 -14.51 -3.80
CA LEU A 31 -1.67 -15.62 -4.02
C LEU A 31 -0.95 -16.97 -4.04
N LYS A 32 0.12 -17.10 -4.83
CA LYS A 32 0.87 -18.34 -5.03
C LYS A 32 1.40 -18.93 -3.72
N PHE A 33 1.91 -18.07 -2.84
CA PHE A 33 2.47 -18.49 -1.54
C PHE A 33 1.43 -18.47 -0.40
N GLY A 34 0.17 -18.14 -0.70
CA GLY A 34 -0.89 -18.13 0.30
C GLY A 34 -0.67 -17.11 1.41
N ILE A 35 0.00 -15.99 1.13
CA ILE A 35 0.24 -14.92 2.09
C ILE A 35 -1.11 -14.30 2.48
N LYS A 36 -1.37 -14.19 3.78
CA LYS A 36 -2.68 -13.76 4.32
C LYS A 36 -2.66 -12.41 5.02
N GLU A 37 -1.50 -11.91 5.40
CA GLU A 37 -1.35 -10.72 6.24
C GLU A 37 -0.15 -9.92 5.74
N ILE A 38 -0.38 -8.68 5.33
CA ILE A 38 0.63 -7.81 4.69
C ILE A 38 0.51 -6.40 5.27
N ILE A 39 1.66 -5.79 5.57
CA ILE A 39 1.74 -4.34 5.74
C ILE A 39 2.67 -3.76 4.67
N GLU A 40 2.16 -2.81 3.89
CA GLU A 40 2.89 -2.13 2.83
C GLU A 40 3.50 -0.83 3.35
N PHE A 41 4.82 -0.74 3.38
CA PHE A 41 5.54 0.50 3.69
C PHE A 41 5.85 1.26 2.39
N GLY A 42 5.57 2.57 2.41
CA GLY A 42 5.56 3.41 1.20
C GLY A 42 4.26 3.33 0.42
N CYS A 43 3.12 3.16 1.09
CA CYS A 43 1.85 2.92 0.42
C CYS A 43 1.33 4.12 -0.41
N GLY A 44 1.91 5.31 -0.23
CA GLY A 44 1.50 6.52 -0.91
C GLY A 44 0.01 6.82 -0.71
N LEU A 45 -0.72 6.93 -1.82
CA LEU A 45 -2.17 7.19 -1.80
C LEU A 45 -3.02 5.94 -1.48
N GLY A 46 -2.41 4.77 -1.28
CA GLY A 46 -3.07 3.53 -0.85
C GLY A 46 -3.73 2.71 -1.97
N PHE A 47 -3.61 3.13 -3.24
CA PHE A 47 -4.27 2.44 -4.36
C PHE A 47 -3.71 1.04 -4.61
N TYR A 48 -2.41 0.84 -4.43
CA TYR A 48 -1.83 -0.49 -4.54
C TYR A 48 -2.17 -1.36 -3.33
N THR A 49 -2.16 -0.79 -2.12
CA THR A 49 -2.62 -1.44 -0.88
C THR A 49 -4.06 -1.97 -1.03
N SER A 50 -4.97 -1.13 -1.55
CA SER A 50 -6.36 -1.49 -1.82
C SER A 50 -6.46 -2.59 -2.88
N PHE A 51 -5.70 -2.47 -3.98
CA PHE A 51 -5.63 -3.51 -4.99
C PHE A 51 -5.16 -4.86 -4.41
N LEU A 52 -4.14 -4.87 -3.55
CA LEU A 52 -3.65 -6.08 -2.90
C LEU A 52 -4.74 -6.74 -2.07
N ARG A 53 -5.45 -5.98 -1.23
CA ARG A 53 -6.58 -6.49 -0.44
C ARG A 53 -7.64 -7.13 -1.35
N ASP A 54 -8.09 -6.40 -2.36
CA ASP A 54 -9.20 -6.82 -3.22
C ASP A 54 -8.82 -8.02 -4.11
N PHE A 55 -7.59 -8.05 -4.64
CA PHE A 55 -7.12 -9.10 -5.53
C PHE A 55 -6.77 -10.40 -4.80
N THR A 56 -6.22 -10.29 -3.59
CA THR A 56 -5.66 -11.45 -2.86
C THR A 56 -6.56 -11.96 -1.75
N GLY A 57 -7.48 -11.13 -1.25
CA GLY A 57 -8.27 -11.40 -0.06
C GLY A 57 -7.46 -11.42 1.24
N ALA A 58 -6.20 -10.96 1.22
CA ALA A 58 -5.38 -10.85 2.40
C ALA A 58 -5.83 -9.68 3.30
N LYS A 59 -5.49 -9.75 4.59
CA LYS A 59 -5.50 -8.60 5.49
C LYS A 59 -4.34 -7.69 5.12
N VAL A 60 -4.65 -6.50 4.60
CA VAL A 60 -3.63 -5.53 4.14
C VAL A 60 -3.82 -4.18 4.83
N ALA A 61 -2.73 -3.56 5.26
CA ALA A 61 -2.68 -2.17 5.70
C ALA A 61 -1.51 -1.43 5.04
N GLY A 62 -1.59 -0.10 5.01
CA GLY A 62 -0.57 0.77 4.43
C GLY A 62 0.11 1.67 5.45
N VAL A 63 1.42 1.89 5.27
CA VAL A 63 2.23 2.85 6.03
C VAL A 63 2.94 3.77 5.05
N ASP A 64 2.93 5.07 5.34
CA ASP A 64 3.71 6.06 4.60
C ASP A 64 4.19 7.14 5.57
N ILE A 65 5.41 7.65 5.37
CA ILE A 65 5.96 8.73 6.19
C ILE A 65 5.22 10.05 5.96
N SER A 66 4.55 10.20 4.81
CA SER A 66 3.82 11.42 4.46
C SER A 66 2.42 11.43 5.07
N GLU A 67 2.23 12.27 6.08
CA GLU A 67 0.90 12.53 6.67
C GLU A 67 -0.13 12.94 5.60
N THR A 68 0.28 13.76 4.63
CA THR A 68 -0.59 14.16 3.52
C THR A 68 -1.04 12.98 2.67
N ALA A 69 -0.17 12.01 2.39
CA ALA A 69 -0.52 10.81 1.64
C ALA A 69 -1.53 9.96 2.41
N ILE A 70 -1.28 9.73 3.71
CA ILE A 70 -2.17 8.95 4.58
C ILE A 70 -3.54 9.61 4.76
N LEU A 71 -3.60 10.93 4.91
CA LEU A 71 -4.87 11.65 4.96
C LEU A 71 -5.68 11.48 3.68
N LYS A 72 -5.01 11.43 2.51
CA LYS A 72 -5.67 11.17 1.23
C LYS A 72 -6.09 9.69 1.11
N ALA A 73 -5.23 8.75 1.46
CA ALA A 73 -5.53 7.32 1.45
C ALA A 73 -6.78 6.98 2.29
N LYS A 74 -6.87 7.53 3.52
CA LYS A 74 -8.05 7.37 4.39
C LYS A 74 -9.32 7.98 3.81
N LYS A 75 -9.22 9.01 2.96
CA LYS A 75 -10.38 9.57 2.26
C LYS A 75 -10.82 8.69 1.09
N TYR A 76 -9.88 8.06 0.39
CA TYR A 76 -10.18 7.16 -0.73
C TYR A 76 -10.72 5.80 -0.26
N PHE A 77 -10.26 5.31 0.88
CA PHE A 77 -10.52 3.95 1.36
C PHE A 77 -10.91 4.00 2.85
N LEU A 78 -12.19 4.24 3.13
CA LEU A 78 -12.72 4.43 4.49
C LEU A 78 -12.74 3.14 5.33
N ASP A 79 -12.65 1.99 4.69
CA ASP A 79 -12.73 0.64 5.28
C ASP A 79 -11.36 -0.05 5.37
N MET A 80 -10.26 0.71 5.28
CA MET A 80 -8.90 0.21 5.32
C MET A 80 -8.03 0.95 6.33
N ASP A 81 -7.06 0.21 6.88
CA ASP A 81 -6.10 0.75 7.84
C ASP A 81 -4.90 1.39 7.12
N PHE A 82 -4.67 2.66 7.42
CA PHE A 82 -3.51 3.44 6.96
C PHE A 82 -2.86 4.20 8.12
N PHE A 83 -1.53 4.15 8.18
CA PHE A 83 -0.75 4.72 9.27
C PHE A 83 0.31 5.69 8.76
N CYS A 84 0.42 6.85 9.41
CA CYS A 84 1.55 7.76 9.19
C CYS A 84 2.66 7.37 10.16
N ASP A 85 3.70 6.73 9.65
CA ASP A 85 4.82 6.28 10.47
C ASP A 85 6.10 6.12 9.63
N ASP A 86 7.23 6.00 10.33
CA ASP A 86 8.54 5.79 9.74
C ASP A 86 8.88 4.30 9.65
N ILE A 87 9.63 3.91 8.61
CA ILE A 87 10.15 2.55 8.43
C ILE A 87 11.06 2.11 9.58
N GLU A 88 11.69 3.02 10.32
CA GLU A 88 12.47 2.67 11.52
C GLU A 88 11.59 2.05 12.62
N ARG A 89 10.25 2.20 12.54
CA ARG A 89 9.29 1.67 13.52
C ARG A 89 8.66 0.34 13.12
N LEU A 90 9.26 -0.43 12.22
CA LEU A 90 8.76 -1.74 11.76
C LEU A 90 8.27 -2.66 12.89
N GLY A 91 8.98 -2.69 14.03
CA GLY A 91 8.61 -3.53 15.18
C GLY A 91 7.23 -3.26 15.79
N LYS A 92 6.65 -2.07 15.54
CA LYS A 92 5.29 -1.71 15.98
C LYS A 92 4.20 -2.55 15.29
N TYR A 93 4.48 -3.07 14.10
CA TYR A 93 3.53 -3.76 13.24
C TYR A 93 3.70 -5.29 13.26
N SER A 94 4.17 -5.81 14.39
CA SER A 94 4.46 -7.24 14.59
C SER A 94 3.25 -8.17 14.38
N GLU A 95 2.03 -7.63 14.41
CA GLU A 95 0.80 -8.34 14.09
C GLU A 95 0.67 -8.69 12.59
N TYR A 96 1.43 -8.02 11.71
CA TYR A 96 1.53 -8.37 10.30
C TYR A 96 2.75 -9.26 10.06
N LYS A 97 2.52 -10.49 9.59
CA LYS A 97 3.59 -11.48 9.38
C LYS A 97 4.47 -11.21 8.17
N ASN A 98 4.01 -10.38 7.24
CA ASN A 98 4.73 -10.06 6.02
C ASN A 98 4.77 -8.54 5.85
N ILE A 99 5.97 -8.02 5.64
CA ILE A 99 6.20 -6.61 5.36
C ILE A 99 6.56 -6.49 3.88
N MET A 100 5.86 -5.60 3.18
CA MET A 100 6.07 -5.35 1.77
C MET A 100 6.63 -3.94 1.57
N PHE A 101 7.65 -3.85 0.72
CA PHE A 101 8.17 -2.58 0.21
C PHE A 101 7.93 -2.57 -1.29
N SER A 102 7.07 -1.68 -1.75
CA SER A 102 6.73 -1.54 -3.17
C SER A 102 7.11 -0.15 -3.65
N GLU A 103 8.24 -0.05 -4.34
CA GLU A 103 8.65 1.19 -5.03
C GLU A 103 8.80 2.40 -4.08
N LEU A 104 9.58 2.23 -3.00
CA LEU A 104 10.01 3.35 -2.17
C LEU A 104 11.00 4.25 -2.94
N THR A 105 10.78 5.57 -2.89
CA THR A 105 11.62 6.59 -3.55
C THR A 105 12.06 7.65 -2.57
#